data_AF-A0A2S3U4H8-F1
#
_entry.id   AF-A0A2S3U4H8-F1
#
_cell.length_a   1.000
_cell.length_b   1.000
_cell.length_c   1.000
_cell.angle_alpha   90.00
_cell.angle_beta   90.00
_cell.angle_gamma   90.00
#
_symmetry.space_group_name_H-M   'P 1'
#
loop_
_entity.id
_entity.type
_entity.pdbx_description
1 polymer ?
#
loop_
_entity_poly.entity_id
_entity_poly.type
_entity_poly.pdbx_seq_one_letter_code
_entity_poly.pdbx_strand_id
1 'polypeptide(L)'
;MLSRQSDLKLPPEVHQLADVAAIQTLAAAHPDEPIFVIGGAVVFEAVLPVADYLYRTRINARFDGDTWMPAVDYTQWQLVSQQIGTVDEKNQYPYEFDDFRRR
;
A
#
# COMPACT_ATOMS: atom_id res chain seq x y z
N MET A 1 -1.10 -12.21 6.11
CA MET A 1 -1.46 -12.58 4.73
C MET A 1 -2.97 -12.62 4.59
N LEU A 2 -3.55 -12.01 3.54
CA LEU A 2 -4.99 -12.00 3.31
C LEU A 2 -5.39 -13.17 2.40
N SER A 3 -6.21 -14.11 2.88
CA SER A 3 -6.73 -15.21 2.06
C SER A 3 -7.96 -15.85 2.69
N ARG A 4 -8.88 -16.32 1.84
CA ARG A 4 -10.07 -17.08 2.23
C ARG A 4 -9.84 -18.59 2.24
N GLN A 5 -8.66 -19.06 1.83
CA GLN A 5 -8.32 -20.48 1.78
C GLN A 5 -8.05 -21.02 3.18
N SER A 6 -8.89 -21.94 3.67
CA SER A 6 -8.86 -22.42 5.06
C SER A 6 -7.74 -23.42 5.36
N ASP A 7 -7.21 -24.11 4.36
CA ASP A 7 -6.18 -25.15 4.49
C ASP A 7 -4.77 -24.64 4.17
N LEU A 8 -4.60 -23.33 4.11
CA LEU A 8 -3.34 -22.72 3.73
C LEU A 8 -2.26 -22.93 4.82
N LYS A 9 -1.12 -23.48 4.41
CA LYS A 9 0.05 -23.63 5.29
C LYS A 9 0.92 -22.39 5.21
N LEU A 10 1.10 -21.73 6.34
CA LEU A 10 1.89 -20.51 6.46
C LEU A 10 3.05 -20.71 7.45
N PRO A 11 4.17 -19.98 7.28
CA PRO A 11 5.19 -19.90 8.31
C PRO A 11 4.58 -19.44 9.66
N PRO A 12 5.14 -19.87 10.81
CA PRO A 12 4.60 -19.52 12.13
C PRO A 12 4.44 -18.02 12.39
N GLU A 13 5.28 -17.20 11.76
CA GLU A 13 5.30 -15.74 11.90
C GLU A 13 4.25 -15.04 11.04
N VAL A 14 3.55 -15.77 10.16
CA VAL A 14 2.59 -15.20 9.21
C VAL A 14 1.18 -15.51 9.63
N HIS A 15 0.48 -14.48 10.11
CA HIS A 15 -0.94 -14.56 10.46
C HIS A 15 -1.83 -14.46 9.22
N GLN A 16 -2.80 -15.36 9.09
CA GLN A 16 -3.83 -15.28 8.05
C GLN A 16 -5.00 -14.40 8.50
N LEU A 17 -5.46 -13.53 7.62
CA LEU A 17 -6.71 -12.78 7.75
C LEU A 17 -7.66 -13.20 6.62
N ALA A 18 -8.96 -13.31 6.92
CA ALA A 18 -9.96 -13.81 5.97
C ALA A 18 -10.47 -12.73 5.00
N ASP A 19 -10.53 -11.48 5.44
CA ASP A 19 -11.05 -10.35 4.68
C ASP A 19 -10.47 -9.00 5.13
N VAL A 20 -10.81 -7.94 4.41
CA VAL A 20 -10.31 -6.58 4.66
C VAL A 20 -10.91 -5.99 5.94
N ALA A 21 -12.10 -6.42 6.36
CA ALA A 21 -12.68 -5.95 7.62
C ALA A 21 -11.83 -6.39 8.82
N ALA A 22 -11.22 -7.59 8.75
CA ALA A 22 -10.27 -8.05 9.75
C ALA A 22 -9.02 -7.14 9.88
N ILE A 23 -8.64 -6.41 8.83
CA ILE A 23 -7.54 -5.42 8.89
C ILE A 23 -7.92 -4.25 9.81
N GLN A 24 -9.17 -3.77 9.72
CA GLN A 24 -9.66 -2.68 10.58
C GLN A 24 -9.75 -3.12 12.04
N THR A 25 -10.20 -4.35 12.28
CA THR A 25 -10.22 -4.92 13.64
C THR A 25 -8.81 -5.03 14.22
N LEU A 26 -7.83 -5.45 13.41
CA LEU A 26 -6.43 -5.51 13.82
C LEU A 26 -5.89 -4.11 14.14
N ALA A 27 -6.16 -3.12 13.29
CA ALA A 27 -5.77 -1.72 13.53
C ALA A 27 -6.36 -1.17 14.84
N ALA A 28 -7.65 -1.43 15.08
CA ALA A 28 -8.33 -0.98 16.28
C ALA A 28 -7.81 -1.65 17.56
N ALA A 29 -7.32 -2.89 17.48
CA ALA A 29 -6.72 -3.60 18.60
C ALA A 29 -5.29 -3.12 18.93
N HIS A 30 -4.61 -2.49 17.96
CA HIS A 30 -3.23 -2.02 18.08
C HIS A 30 -3.11 -0.55 17.65
N PRO A 31 -3.77 0.40 18.34
CA PRO A 31 -3.87 1.80 17.89
C PRO A 31 -2.52 2.53 17.80
N ASP A 32 -1.49 2.04 18.51
CA ASP A 32 -0.15 2.62 18.51
C ASP A 32 0.80 1.95 17.50
N GLU A 33 0.34 0.94 16.77
CA GLU A 33 1.16 0.19 15.80
C GLU A 33 0.73 0.50 14.36
N PRO A 34 1.61 1.05 13.51
CA PRO A 34 1.27 1.32 12.13
C PRO A 34 1.14 0.02 11.34
N ILE A 35 -0.03 -0.19 10.72
CA ILE A 35 -0.27 -1.30 9.80
C ILE A 35 -0.01 -0.84 8.36
N PHE A 36 0.98 -1.45 7.73
CA PHE A 36 1.29 -1.21 6.33
C PHE A 36 0.59 -2.23 5.43
N VAL A 37 -0.19 -1.72 4.47
CA VAL A 37 -0.78 -2.52 3.40
C VAL A 37 0.11 -2.41 2.17
N ILE A 38 0.60 -3.54 1.67
CA ILE A 38 1.58 -3.60 0.57
C ILE A 38 1.01 -4.17 -0.74
N GLY A 39 -0.30 -4.38 -0.81
CA GLY A 39 -1.02 -4.79 -2.02
C GLY A 39 -1.77 -6.12 -1.91
N GLY A 40 -2.36 -6.64 -2.99
CA GLY A 40 -2.42 -6.06 -4.34
C GLY A 40 -3.57 -5.06 -4.57
N ALA A 41 -3.89 -4.78 -5.85
CA ALA A 41 -4.86 -3.75 -6.27
C ALA A 41 -6.21 -3.82 -5.54
N VAL A 42 -6.79 -5.02 -5.40
CA VAL A 42 -8.06 -5.23 -4.69
C VAL A 42 -7.97 -4.86 -3.21
N VAL A 43 -6.84 -5.11 -2.57
CA VAL A 43 -6.62 -4.75 -1.16
C VAL A 43 -6.43 -3.24 -1.03
N PHE A 44 -5.69 -2.62 -1.94
CA PHE A 44 -5.57 -1.17 -1.98
C PHE A 44 -6.91 -0.49 -2.17
N GLU A 45 -7.75 -0.94 -3.11
CA GLU A 45 -9.07 -0.39 -3.35
C GLU A 45 -9.95 -0.42 -2.09
N ALA A 46 -9.90 -1.53 -1.35
CA ALA A 46 -10.69 -1.71 -0.14
C ALA A 46 -10.16 -0.92 1.07
N VAL A 47 -8.86 -0.65 1.14
CA VAL A 47 -8.22 0.03 2.28
C VAL A 47 -8.06 1.53 2.05
N LEU A 48 -7.93 1.99 0.80
CA LEU A 48 -7.76 3.40 0.44
C LEU A 48 -8.74 4.36 1.16
N PRO A 49 -10.05 4.06 1.27
CA PRO A 49 -11.01 4.95 1.94
C PRO A 49 -10.73 5.18 3.44
N VAL A 50 -10.05 4.25 4.10
CA VAL A 50 -9.81 4.27 5.55
C VAL A 50 -8.34 4.48 5.92
N ALA A 51 -7.44 4.61 4.94
CA ALA A 51 -6.02 4.80 5.19
C ALA A 51 -5.69 6.23 5.63
N ASP A 52 -4.83 6.36 6.64
CA ASP A 52 -4.34 7.65 7.15
C ASP A 52 -3.17 8.22 6.33
N TYR A 53 -2.33 7.32 5.80
CA TYR A 53 -1.14 7.63 5.02
C TYR A 53 -1.15 6.88 3.70
N LEU A 54 -0.61 7.51 2.66
CA LEU A 54 -0.34 6.91 1.37
C LEU A 54 1.12 7.17 1.01
N TYR A 55 1.92 6.11 1.02
CA TYR A 55 3.31 6.13 0.58
C TYR A 55 3.37 5.68 -0.88
N ARG A 56 3.87 6.54 -1.76
CA ARG A 56 3.92 6.28 -3.20
C ARG A 56 5.34 6.41 -3.72
N THR A 57 5.81 5.36 -4.39
CA THR A 57 6.95 5.47 -5.31
C THR A 57 6.43 5.67 -6.71
N ARG A 58 6.68 6.82 -7.32
CA ARG A 58 6.29 7.11 -8.70
C ARG A 58 7.49 6.94 -9.62
N ILE A 59 7.46 5.90 -10.44
CA ILE A 59 8.46 5.66 -11.48
C ILE A 59 8.04 6.41 -12.74
N ASN A 60 8.85 7.36 -13.20
CA ASN A 60 8.59 8.18 -14.37
C ASN A 60 9.05 7.47 -15.66
N ALA A 61 8.41 6.34 -15.93
CA ALA A 61 8.61 5.53 -17.13
C ALA A 61 7.29 4.85 -17.52
N ARG A 62 7.28 4.20 -18.68
CA ARG A 62 6.12 3.46 -19.19
C ARG A 62 6.44 1.97 -19.22
N PHE A 63 5.49 1.17 -18.77
CA PHE A 63 5.60 -0.28 -18.70
C PHE A 63 4.29 -0.89 -19.18
N ASP A 64 4.40 -2.07 -19.78
CA ASP A 64 3.24 -2.94 -19.99
C ASP A 64 2.92 -3.68 -18.70
N GLY A 65 1.63 -3.89 -18.42
CA GLY A 65 1.19 -4.57 -17.20
C GLY A 65 -0.27 -5.00 -17.28
N ASP A 66 -0.61 -6.01 -16.47
CA ASP A 66 -1.96 -6.59 -16.37
C ASP A 66 -2.74 -6.04 -15.15
N THR A 67 -2.04 -5.37 -14.24
CA THR A 67 -2.56 -4.90 -12.95
C THR A 67 -2.18 -3.45 -12.74
N TRP A 68 -3.15 -2.65 -12.29
CA TRP A 68 -3.00 -1.21 -12.11
C TRP A 68 -3.37 -0.81 -10.68
N MET A 69 -2.75 0.26 -10.18
CA MET A 69 -3.18 0.89 -8.93
C MET A 69 -4.63 1.39 -9.10
N PRO A 70 -5.54 1.16 -8.14
CA PRO A 70 -6.87 1.78 -8.17
C PRO A 70 -6.76 3.31 -8.27
N ALA A 71 -7.78 3.94 -8.85
CA ALA A 71 -7.82 5.39 -8.97
C ALA A 71 -7.77 6.04 -7.58
N VAL A 72 -6.80 6.93 -7.37
CA VAL A 72 -6.64 7.68 -6.13
C VAL A 72 -7.16 9.10 -6.35
N ASP A 73 -8.18 9.49 -5.59
CA ASP A 73 -8.65 10.87 -5.54
C ASP A 73 -7.71 11.71 -4.66
N TYR A 74 -6.68 12.28 -5.28
CA TYR A 74 -5.67 13.12 -4.61
C TYR A 74 -6.24 14.38 -3.96
N THR A 75 -7.51 14.75 -4.20
CA THR A 75 -8.14 15.87 -3.48
C THR A 75 -8.37 15.56 -1.99
N GLN A 76 -8.43 14.28 -1.62
CA GLN A 76 -8.54 13.81 -0.23
C GLN A 76 -7.20 13.74 0.51
N TRP A 77 -6.09 14.02 -0.19
CA TRP A 77 -4.75 13.83 0.31
C TRP A 77 -3.95 15.13 0.31
N GLN A 78 -3.03 15.26 1.26
CA GLN A 78 -2.04 16.30 1.34
C GLN A 78 -0.67 15.68 1.14
N LEU A 79 0.08 16.15 0.15
CA LEU A 79 1.50 15.81 0.00
C LEU A 79 2.27 16.45 1.16
N VAL A 80 2.93 15.64 1.98
CA VAL A 80 3.68 16.09 3.17
C VAL A 80 5.19 15.99 2.98
N SER A 81 5.65 15.06 2.13
CA SER A 81 7.07 14.92 1.77
C SER A 81 7.19 14.47 0.33
N GLN A 82 8.22 14.96 -0.34
CA GLN A 82 8.63 14.49 -1.66
C GLN A 82 10.15 14.40 -1.71
N GLN A 83 10.66 13.27 -2.20
CA GLN A 83 12.08 13.05 -2.39
C GLN A 83 12.34 12.48 -3.80
N ILE A 84 13.17 13.19 -4.57
CA ILE A 84 13.63 12.72 -5.87
C ILE A 84 14.68 11.61 -5.66
N GLY A 85 14.50 10.51 -6.38
CA GLY A 85 15.41 9.37 -6.39
C GLY A 85 16.69 9.64 -7.20
N THR A 86 17.75 8.87 -6.89
CA THR A 86 19.00 8.93 -7.65
C THR A 86 18.94 7.95 -8.81
N VAL A 87 19.14 8.45 -10.03
CA VAL A 87 19.27 7.59 -11.20
C VAL A 87 20.71 7.09 -11.32
N ASP A 88 20.87 5.77 -11.33
CA ASP A 88 22.16 5.09 -11.42
C ASP A 88 22.04 3.73 -12.14
N GLU A 89 23.10 2.94 -12.16
CA GLU A 89 23.12 1.63 -12.83
C GLU A 89 22.08 0.65 -12.25
N LYS A 90 21.72 0.77 -10.97
CA LYS A 90 20.75 -0.07 -10.28
C LYS A 90 19.31 0.47 -10.42
N ASN A 91 19.14 1.77 -10.56
CA ASN A 91 17.86 2.47 -10.68
C ASN A 91 17.87 3.36 -11.93
N GLN A 92 17.56 2.79 -13.08
CA GLN A 92 17.78 3.45 -14.38
C GLN A 92 16.67 4.44 -14.77
N TYR A 93 15.52 4.38 -14.10
CA TYR A 93 14.37 5.24 -14.40
C TYR A 93 14.31 6.39 -13.40
N PRO A 94 14.00 7.63 -13.82
CA PRO A 94 13.69 8.71 -12.89
C PRO A 94 12.49 8.32 -12.01
N TYR A 95 12.58 8.62 -10.71
CA TYR A 95 11.53 8.27 -9.75
C TYR A 95 11.49 9.26 -8.59
N GLU A 96 10.35 9.31 -7.91
CA GLU A 96 10.13 10.10 -6.71
C GLU A 96 9.42 9.26 -5.64
N PHE A 97 9.77 9.52 -4.38
CA PHE A 97 9.02 9.06 -3.22
C PHE A 97 8.13 10.20 -2.75
N ASP A 98 6.84 9.93 -2.64
CA ASP A 98 5.85 10.88 -2.14
C ASP A 98 5.16 10.30 -0.91
N ASP A 99 5.14 11.09 0.15
CA ASP A 99 4.38 10.78 1.36
C ASP A 99 3.14 11.66 1.38
N PHE A 100 1.98 11.03 1.42
CA PHE A 100 0.71 11.72 1.56
C PHE A 100 0.10 11.42 2.92
N ARG A 101 -0.55 12.42 3.51
CA ARG A 101 -1.43 12.28 4.67
C ARG A 101 -2.85 12.59 4.25
N ARG A 102 -3.82 11.86 4.80
CA ARG A 102 -5.24 12.16 4.62
C ARG A 102 -5.54 13.57 5.14
N ARG A 103 -6.33 14.34 4.37
CA ARG A 103 -6.78 15.70 4.74
C ARG A 103 -7.81 15.69 5.86
#